data_AF-A0A964IM65-F1
#
_entry.id   AF-A0A964IM65-F1
#
_cell.length_a   1.000
_cell.length_b   1.000
_cell.length_c   1.000
_cell.angle_alpha   90.00
_cell.angle_beta   90.00
_cell.angle_gamma   90.00
#
_symmetry.space_group_name_H-M   'P 1'
#
loop_
_entity.id
_entity.type
_entity.pdbx_description
1 polymer ?
#
loop_
_entity_poly.entity_id
_entity_poly.type
_entity_poly.pdbx_seq_one_letter_code
_entity_poly.pdbx_strand_id
1 'polypeptide(L)'
;MHEPLPDGGAIRKLWTGESDAYRDHLLRLDRDSRYRRFSGTVPDEFIARHAATANEIGVVVHGFFVDGVLRGAAELRRMGTGLGSVFTHKAEAAFSIEQPWQSHGVGTELLERTLLSARNRGIKSLHMLCLTDNQRMQQLARKFEADLTFDFGSVVGEVDPPRYTTLSLVREAMADNHGIATAILDAQWRLFNPA
;
A
#
# COMPACT_ATOMS: atom_id res chain seq x y z
N MET A 1 8.82 -7.40 -17.54
CA MET A 1 9.90 -6.45 -17.21
C MET A 1 9.28 -5.40 -16.31
N HIS A 2 9.73 -5.26 -15.06
CA HIS A 2 9.29 -4.15 -14.21
C HIS A 2 9.82 -2.86 -14.84
N GLU A 3 8.91 -1.97 -15.21
CA GLU A 3 9.26 -0.63 -15.66
C GLU A 3 9.87 0.11 -14.46
N PRO A 4 11.00 0.83 -14.62
CA PRO A 4 11.61 1.54 -13.51
C PRO A 4 10.63 2.54 -12.92
N LEU A 5 10.51 2.54 -11.59
CA LEU A 5 9.66 3.48 -10.87
C LEU A 5 10.12 4.93 -11.14
N PRO A 6 9.19 5.90 -11.16
CA PRO A 6 9.53 7.29 -11.38
C PRO A 6 10.52 7.80 -10.33
N ASP A 7 11.41 8.70 -10.76
CA ASP A 7 12.40 9.41 -9.94
C ASP A 7 13.32 8.50 -9.10
N GLY A 8 13.59 7.28 -9.58
CA GLY A 8 14.39 6.30 -8.84
C GLY A 8 13.72 5.81 -7.56
N GLY A 9 12.41 6.02 -7.43
CA GLY A 9 11.67 5.71 -6.22
C GLY A 9 11.69 4.22 -5.86
N ALA A 10 11.56 3.94 -4.58
CA ALA A 10 11.61 2.60 -4.02
C ALA A 10 10.29 2.26 -3.34
N ILE A 11 9.91 0.99 -3.34
CA ILE A 11 8.75 0.53 -2.58
C ILE A 11 9.18 -0.49 -1.54
N ARG A 12 8.80 -0.24 -0.29
CA ARG A 12 9.08 -1.08 0.88
C ARG A 12 7.93 -1.00 1.88
N LYS A 13 7.89 -1.93 2.84
CA LYS A 13 6.99 -1.78 3.99
C LYS A 13 7.44 -0.63 4.88
N LEU A 14 6.46 0.00 5.53
CA LEU A 14 6.71 0.93 6.61
C LEU A 14 7.23 0.16 7.83
N TRP A 15 8.18 0.77 8.53
CA TRP A 15 8.71 0.28 9.79
C TRP A 15 7.83 0.70 10.96
N THR A 16 7.95 -0.03 12.06
CA THR A 16 7.36 0.38 13.34
C THR A 16 7.92 1.74 13.72
N GLY A 17 7.04 2.75 13.81
CA GLY A 17 7.41 4.14 14.08
C GLY A 17 7.28 5.10 12.89
N GLU A 18 7.04 4.60 11.67
CA GLU A 18 6.86 5.46 10.48
C GLU A 18 5.41 5.89 10.25
N SER A 19 4.55 5.81 11.27
CA SER A 19 3.16 6.27 11.19
C SER A 19 3.06 7.77 10.90
N ASP A 20 4.04 8.56 11.33
CA ASP A 20 4.12 9.99 11.02
C ASP A 20 4.37 10.23 9.53
N ALA A 21 5.27 9.47 8.90
CA ALA A 21 5.47 9.54 7.46
C ALA A 21 4.19 9.19 6.69
N TYR A 22 3.43 8.21 7.18
CA TYR A 22 2.12 7.86 6.61
C TYR A 22 1.09 8.98 6.76
N ARG A 23 0.97 9.56 7.95
CA ARG A 23 0.11 10.73 8.20
C ARG A 23 0.46 11.86 7.24
N ASP A 24 1.73 12.23 7.16
CA ASP A 24 2.17 13.39 6.40
C ASP A 24 1.92 13.18 4.90
N HIS A 25 2.09 11.96 4.39
CA HIS A 25 1.69 11.59 3.03
C HIS A 25 0.18 11.80 2.80
N LEU A 26 -0.67 11.27 3.69
CA LEU A 26 -2.12 11.41 3.57
C LEU A 26 -2.59 12.87 3.65
N LEU A 27 -1.90 13.71 4.43
CA LEU A 27 -2.17 15.14 4.52
C LEU A 27 -1.72 15.92 3.28
N ARG A 28 -0.68 15.44 2.56
CA ARG A 28 -0.20 16.03 1.29
C ARG A 28 -1.08 15.71 0.08
N LEU A 29 -2.00 14.75 0.18
CA LEU A 29 -2.91 14.43 -0.91
C LEU A 29 -3.73 15.65 -1.31
N ASP A 30 -3.88 15.85 -2.62
CA ASP A 30 -4.86 16.79 -3.14
C ASP A 30 -6.28 16.37 -2.74
N ARG A 31 -7.22 17.31 -2.82
CA ARG A 31 -8.61 17.13 -2.38
C ARG A 31 -9.27 15.91 -3.02
N ASP A 32 -9.07 15.68 -4.32
CA ASP A 32 -9.74 14.61 -5.05
C ASP A 32 -9.12 13.25 -4.71
N SER A 33 -7.79 13.17 -4.61
CA SER A 33 -7.09 11.95 -4.20
C SER A 33 -7.45 11.55 -2.78
N ARG A 34 -7.56 12.52 -1.85
CA ARG A 34 -8.00 12.27 -0.47
C ARG A 34 -9.46 11.84 -0.42
N TYR A 35 -10.34 12.49 -1.17
CA TYR A 35 -11.74 12.11 -1.27
C TYR A 35 -11.90 10.66 -1.76
N ARG A 36 -11.16 10.27 -2.80
CA ARG A 36 -11.18 8.90 -3.34
C ARG A 36 -10.60 7.88 -2.36
N ARG A 37 -9.55 8.21 -1.61
CA ARG A 37 -8.91 7.32 -0.63
C ARG A 37 -9.82 7.00 0.55
N PHE A 38 -10.65 7.95 0.97
CA PHE A 38 -11.53 7.82 2.14
C PHE A 38 -13.01 7.74 1.79
N SER A 39 -13.34 7.62 0.50
CA SER A 39 -14.71 7.62 -0.02
C SER A 39 -15.56 8.78 0.50
N GLY A 40 -14.94 9.94 0.70
CA GLY A 40 -15.57 11.07 1.37
C GLY A 40 -14.58 12.14 1.82
N THR A 41 -15.12 13.30 2.22
CA THR A 41 -14.33 14.38 2.82
C THR A 41 -14.08 14.09 4.29
N VAL A 42 -12.82 14.08 4.70
CA VAL A 42 -12.42 13.80 6.09
C VAL A 42 -11.52 14.92 6.62
N PRO A 43 -11.64 15.33 7.90
CA PRO A 43 -10.79 16.36 8.50
C PRO A 43 -9.37 15.83 8.78
N ASP A 44 -8.41 16.73 8.98
CA ASP A 44 -7.01 16.36 9.23
C ASP A 44 -6.83 15.54 10.52
N GLU A 45 -7.66 15.80 11.53
CA GLU A 45 -7.69 15.02 12.77
C GLU A 45 -8.06 13.55 12.51
N PHE A 46 -8.98 13.30 11.57
CA PHE A 46 -9.31 11.93 11.15
C PHE A 46 -8.10 11.26 10.50
N ILE A 47 -7.35 11.98 9.66
CA ILE A 47 -6.13 11.45 9.03
C ILE A 47 -5.07 11.11 10.08
N ALA A 48 -4.84 12.00 11.04
CA ALA A 48 -3.88 11.76 12.11
C ALA A 48 -4.25 10.52 12.93
N ARG A 49 -5.52 10.41 13.32
CA ARG A 49 -6.03 9.23 14.04
C ARG A 49 -5.94 7.95 13.20
N HIS A 50 -6.31 8.02 11.92
CA HIS A 50 -6.21 6.87 11.00
C HIS A 50 -4.75 6.40 10.87
N ALA A 51 -3.82 7.31 10.61
CA ALA A 51 -2.41 6.97 10.44
C ALA A 51 -1.77 6.39 11.71
N ALA A 52 -2.20 6.80 12.90
CA ALA A 52 -1.74 6.25 14.17
C ALA A 52 -2.03 4.73 14.30
N THR A 53 -3.08 4.24 13.62
CA THR A 53 -3.44 2.80 13.61
C THR A 53 -2.62 1.97 12.62
N ALA A 54 -1.68 2.58 11.87
CA ALA A 54 -0.88 1.88 10.86
C ALA A 54 0.05 0.79 11.45
N ASN A 55 0.35 0.88 12.76
CA ASN A 55 1.18 -0.10 13.48
C ASN A 55 0.35 -1.18 14.20
N GLU A 56 -0.98 -1.19 14.05
CA GLU A 56 -1.82 -2.19 14.69
C GLU A 56 -1.58 -3.61 14.14
N ILE A 57 -1.85 -4.61 14.97
CA ILE A 57 -1.73 -6.02 14.59
C ILE A 57 -2.70 -6.32 13.44
N GLY A 58 -2.17 -6.90 12.37
CA GLY A 58 -2.96 -7.23 11.17
C GLY A 58 -3.03 -6.10 10.13
N VAL A 59 -2.28 -5.01 10.35
CA VAL A 59 -2.08 -3.94 9.37
C VAL A 59 -0.71 -4.09 8.71
N VAL A 60 -0.67 -3.95 7.39
CA VAL A 60 0.57 -3.83 6.61
C VAL A 60 0.45 -2.61 5.71
N VAL A 61 1.42 -1.71 5.76
CA VAL A 61 1.48 -0.58 4.83
C VAL A 61 2.73 -0.72 3.96
N HIS A 62 2.55 -0.81 2.66
CA HIS A 62 3.62 -0.63 1.67
C HIS A 62 3.67 0.83 1.28
N GLY A 63 4.87 1.41 1.26
CA GLY A 63 5.10 2.79 0.88
C GLY A 63 5.98 2.90 -0.36
N PHE A 64 5.61 3.81 -1.25
CA PHE A 64 6.44 4.31 -2.35
C PHE A 64 7.17 5.56 -1.88
N PHE A 65 8.50 5.50 -1.87
CA PHE A 65 9.38 6.55 -1.40
C PHE A 65 10.18 7.15 -2.55
N VAL A 66 10.30 8.48 -2.54
CA VAL A 66 11.19 9.25 -3.42
C VAL A 66 12.03 10.14 -2.52
N ASP A 67 13.35 10.04 -2.62
CA ASP A 67 14.31 10.74 -1.75
C ASP A 67 13.95 10.62 -0.27
N GLY A 68 13.64 9.40 0.19
CA GLY A 68 13.21 9.10 1.56
C GLY A 68 11.86 9.71 2.00
N VAL A 69 11.09 10.34 1.12
CA VAL A 69 9.75 10.88 1.41
C VAL A 69 8.68 9.93 0.89
N LEU A 70 7.72 9.57 1.74
CA LEU A 70 6.58 8.73 1.33
C LEU A 70 5.65 9.50 0.38
N ARG A 71 5.56 9.06 -0.87
CA ARG A 71 4.75 9.68 -1.94
C ARG A 71 3.55 8.83 -2.38
N GLY A 72 3.52 7.57 -1.98
CA GLY A 72 2.36 6.70 -2.18
C GLY A 72 2.32 5.60 -1.14
N ALA A 73 1.16 5.03 -0.90
CA ALA A 73 0.98 3.96 0.05
C ALA A 73 -0.14 2.99 -0.39
N ALA A 74 0.05 1.73 -0.05
CA ALA A 74 -0.97 0.71 -0.07
C ALA A 74 -1.09 0.09 1.31
N GLU A 75 -2.26 0.26 1.91
CA GLU A 75 -2.59 -0.21 3.23
C GLU A 75 -3.44 -1.47 3.10
N LEU A 76 -3.04 -2.53 3.80
CA LEU A 76 -3.74 -3.81 3.92
C LEU A 76 -4.15 -4.01 5.37
N ARG A 77 -5.45 -4.08 5.65
CA ARG A 77 -6.01 -4.28 6.99
C ARG A 77 -6.84 -5.55 7.03
N ARG A 78 -6.52 -6.46 7.94
CA ARG A 78 -7.39 -7.62 8.17
C ARG A 78 -8.75 -7.20 8.74
N MET A 79 -9.82 -7.77 8.21
CA MET A 79 -11.18 -7.48 8.67
C MET A 79 -11.51 -8.24 9.95
N GLY A 80 -11.92 -7.50 10.98
CA GLY A 80 -12.26 -8.03 12.30
C GLY A 80 -11.69 -7.14 13.39
N THR A 81 -12.13 -7.33 14.64
CA THR A 81 -11.67 -6.53 15.78
C THR A 81 -10.93 -7.40 16.80
N GLY A 82 -9.92 -6.83 17.45
CA GLY A 82 -9.10 -7.52 18.45
C GLY A 82 -8.41 -8.78 17.93
N LEU A 83 -8.30 -9.81 18.77
CA LEU A 83 -7.71 -11.11 18.41
C LEU A 83 -8.44 -11.82 17.25
N GLY A 84 -9.71 -11.47 17.00
CA GLY A 84 -10.48 -12.01 15.87
C GLY A 84 -9.91 -11.59 14.51
N SER A 85 -9.21 -10.46 14.41
CA SER A 85 -8.57 -10.02 13.16
C SER A 85 -7.40 -10.93 12.77
N VAL A 86 -6.81 -11.68 13.70
CA VAL A 86 -5.66 -12.55 13.43
C VAL A 86 -6.08 -13.83 12.69
N PHE A 87 -7.32 -14.29 12.90
CA PHE A 87 -7.82 -15.54 12.34
C PHE A 87 -8.70 -15.35 11.11
N THR A 88 -9.00 -14.12 10.73
CA THR A 88 -9.76 -13.85 9.52
C THR A 88 -8.94 -14.10 8.25
N HIS A 89 -9.59 -14.64 7.24
CA HIS A 89 -9.05 -14.76 5.89
C HIS A 89 -9.49 -13.62 4.98
N LYS A 90 -10.10 -12.57 5.56
CA LYS A 90 -10.60 -11.42 4.83
C LYS A 90 -9.77 -10.18 5.19
N ALA A 91 -9.43 -9.37 4.21
CA ALA A 91 -8.77 -8.10 4.43
C ALA A 91 -9.34 -7.02 3.53
N GLU A 92 -9.10 -5.77 3.88
CA GLU A 92 -9.34 -4.60 3.04
C GLU A 92 -8.00 -4.05 2.56
N ALA A 93 -7.94 -3.62 1.29
CA ALA A 93 -6.82 -2.84 0.78
C ALA A 93 -7.27 -1.45 0.30
N ALA A 94 -6.46 -0.44 0.62
CA ALA A 94 -6.69 0.94 0.23
C ALA A 94 -5.40 1.60 -0.25
N PHE A 95 -5.51 2.43 -1.30
CA PHE A 95 -4.36 2.99 -2.01
C PHE A 95 -4.43 4.52 -2.05
N SER A 96 -3.28 5.16 -1.86
CA SER A 96 -3.11 6.61 -2.00
C SER A 96 -1.79 6.89 -2.70
N ILE A 97 -1.78 7.79 -3.68
CA ILE A 97 -0.57 8.21 -4.39
C ILE A 97 -0.70 9.71 -4.63
N GLU A 98 0.32 10.48 -4.27
CA GLU A 98 0.36 11.92 -4.52
C GLU A 98 0.33 12.20 -6.05
N GLN A 99 -0.38 13.25 -6.45
CA GLN A 99 -0.71 13.53 -7.85
C GLN A 99 0.47 13.43 -8.85
N PRO A 100 1.68 13.93 -8.54
CA PRO A 100 2.82 13.86 -9.47
C PRO A 100 3.24 12.43 -9.86
N TRP A 101 3.01 11.44 -9.00
CA TRP A 101 3.44 10.06 -9.20
C TRP A 101 2.32 9.11 -9.64
N GLN A 102 1.10 9.63 -9.85
CA GLN A 102 -0.01 8.86 -10.39
C GLN A 102 0.21 8.52 -11.86
N SER A 103 -0.33 7.38 -12.33
CA SER A 103 -0.23 6.94 -13.73
C SER A 103 1.19 6.62 -14.25
N HIS A 104 2.15 6.38 -13.34
CA HIS A 104 3.54 5.98 -13.67
C HIS A 104 3.88 4.56 -13.18
N GLY A 105 2.91 3.64 -13.15
CA GLY A 105 3.13 2.25 -12.70
C GLY A 105 3.19 2.04 -11.18
N VAL A 106 3.34 3.09 -10.37
CA VAL A 106 3.41 3.02 -8.90
C VAL A 106 2.24 2.24 -8.28
N GLY A 107 1.01 2.46 -8.76
CA GLY A 107 -0.17 1.74 -8.26
C GLY A 107 -0.14 0.24 -8.55
N THR A 108 0.37 -0.16 -9.72
CA THR A 108 0.58 -1.56 -10.07
C THR A 108 1.54 -2.22 -9.09
N GLU A 109 2.70 -1.61 -8.90
CA GLU A 109 3.76 -2.12 -8.04
C GLU A 109 3.37 -2.21 -6.55
N LEU A 110 2.57 -1.25 -6.09
CA LEU A 110 1.99 -1.27 -4.75
C LEU A 110 0.94 -2.39 -4.60
N LEU A 111 0.10 -2.60 -5.62
CA LEU A 111 -0.89 -3.67 -5.61
C LEU A 111 -0.23 -5.05 -5.64
N GLU A 112 0.80 -5.26 -6.46
CA GLU A 112 1.55 -6.52 -6.52
C GLU A 112 2.13 -6.91 -5.16
N ARG A 113 2.80 -5.97 -4.47
CA ARG A 113 3.35 -6.21 -3.13
C ARG A 113 2.26 -6.46 -2.09
N THR A 114 1.13 -5.77 -2.23
CA THR A 114 -0.02 -5.94 -1.33
C THR A 114 -0.66 -7.31 -1.51
N LEU A 115 -0.86 -7.78 -2.74
CA LEU A 115 -1.36 -9.11 -3.04
C LEU A 115 -0.40 -10.20 -2.55
N LEU A 116 0.91 -10.02 -2.73
CA LEU A 116 1.91 -10.94 -2.18
C LEU A 116 1.83 -11.03 -0.65
N SER A 117 1.75 -9.88 0.03
CA SER A 117 1.60 -9.85 1.49
C SER A 117 0.28 -10.48 1.95
N ALA A 118 -0.81 -10.28 1.20
CA ALA A 118 -2.10 -10.90 1.49
C ALA A 118 -2.01 -12.44 1.39
N ARG A 119 -1.45 -12.96 0.29
CA ARG A 119 -1.21 -14.40 0.07
C ARG A 119 -0.39 -15.01 1.18
N ASN A 120 0.75 -14.39 1.53
CA ASN A 120 1.65 -14.90 2.56
C ASN A 120 1.04 -14.87 3.97
N ARG A 121 -0.05 -14.12 4.16
CA ARG A 121 -0.82 -14.04 5.40
C ARG A 121 -2.09 -14.88 5.37
N GLY A 122 -2.28 -15.72 4.35
CA GLY A 122 -3.45 -16.59 4.21
C GLY A 122 -4.76 -15.83 4.02
N ILE A 123 -4.70 -14.58 3.54
CA ILE A 123 -5.90 -13.84 3.14
C ILE A 123 -6.40 -14.46 1.84
N LYS A 124 -7.67 -14.85 1.83
CA LYS A 124 -8.38 -15.46 0.70
C LYS A 124 -9.29 -14.47 -0.02
N SER A 125 -9.73 -13.43 0.68
CA SER A 125 -10.64 -12.43 0.13
C SER A 125 -10.15 -11.03 0.52
N LEU A 126 -9.89 -10.21 -0.48
CA LEU A 126 -9.39 -8.85 -0.38
C LEU A 126 -10.45 -7.88 -0.91
N HIS A 127 -11.00 -7.06 -0.04
CA HIS A 127 -11.96 -6.04 -0.42
C HIS A 127 -11.24 -4.72 -0.71
N MET A 128 -11.61 -4.05 -1.78
CA MET A 128 -11.10 -2.76 -2.18
C MET A 128 -12.29 -1.88 -2.57
N LEU A 129 -12.66 -0.94 -1.72
CA LEU A 129 -13.74 -0.02 -2.05
C LEU A 129 -13.24 1.02 -3.05
N CYS A 130 -13.94 1.14 -4.17
CA CYS A 130 -13.59 2.02 -5.27
C CYS A 130 -14.83 2.78 -5.71
N LEU A 131 -14.75 4.10 -5.70
CA LEU A 131 -15.79 4.94 -6.29
C LEU A 131 -15.94 4.62 -7.79
N THR A 132 -17.17 4.67 -8.30
CA THR A 132 -17.50 4.34 -9.69
C THR A 132 -16.89 5.30 -10.72
N ASP A 133 -16.45 6.47 -10.29
CA ASP A 133 -15.76 7.47 -11.10
C ASP A 133 -14.22 7.36 -11.03
N ASN A 134 -13.67 6.47 -10.18
CA ASN A 134 -12.24 6.26 -10.05
C ASN A 134 -11.70 5.36 -11.18
N GLN A 135 -11.67 5.91 -12.39
CA GLN A 135 -11.21 5.19 -13.59
C GLN A 135 -9.78 4.67 -13.46
N ARG A 136 -8.90 5.35 -12.71
CA ARG A 136 -7.52 4.89 -12.49
C ARG A 136 -7.50 3.59 -11.68
N MET A 137 -8.25 3.54 -10.58
CA MET A 137 -8.36 2.32 -9.79
C MET A 137 -9.05 1.21 -10.57
N GLN A 138 -10.07 1.52 -11.38
CA GLN A 138 -10.70 0.53 -12.27
C GLN A 138 -9.69 -0.03 -13.28
N GLN A 139 -8.90 0.81 -13.93
CA GLN A 139 -7.85 0.34 -14.85
C GLN A 139 -6.79 -0.50 -14.15
N LEU A 140 -6.39 -0.13 -12.93
CA LEU A 140 -5.47 -0.90 -12.11
C LEU A 140 -6.06 -2.28 -11.78
N ALA A 141 -7.28 -2.30 -11.28
CA ALA A 141 -8.08 -3.49 -11.01
C ALA A 141 -8.10 -4.45 -12.22
N ARG A 142 -8.41 -3.94 -13.41
CA ARG A 142 -8.49 -4.75 -14.65
C ARG A 142 -7.20 -5.50 -14.98
N LYS A 143 -6.03 -4.93 -14.65
CA LYS A 143 -4.73 -5.60 -14.86
C LYS A 143 -4.57 -6.87 -14.02
N PHE A 144 -5.33 -6.98 -12.93
CA PHE A 144 -5.30 -8.09 -11.98
C PHE A 144 -6.61 -8.88 -12.01
N GLU A 145 -7.36 -8.84 -13.12
CA GLU A 145 -8.62 -9.60 -13.29
C GLU A 145 -8.49 -11.11 -13.07
N ALA A 146 -7.29 -11.67 -13.23
CA ALA A 146 -7.04 -13.07 -12.91
C ALA A 146 -7.02 -13.37 -11.40
N ASP A 147 -6.73 -12.36 -10.58
CA ASP A 147 -6.54 -12.44 -9.13
C ASP A 147 -7.61 -11.68 -8.34
N LEU A 148 -8.58 -11.05 -9.01
CA LEU A 148 -9.57 -10.18 -8.39
C LEU A 148 -10.94 -10.33 -9.05
N THR A 149 -12.01 -10.38 -8.24
CA THR A 149 -13.38 -10.26 -8.74
C THR A 149 -13.87 -8.82 -8.56
N PHE A 150 -14.83 -8.39 -9.37
CA PHE A 150 -15.30 -7.00 -9.36
C PHE A 150 -16.80 -6.97 -9.20
N ASP A 151 -17.27 -6.17 -8.23
CA ASP A 151 -18.66 -5.77 -8.13
C ASP A 151 -18.77 -4.26 -8.38
N PHE A 152 -19.80 -3.83 -9.09
CA PHE A 152 -19.93 -2.43 -9.50
C PHE A 152 -20.33 -1.58 -8.28
N GLY A 153 -19.34 -0.91 -7.69
CA GLY A 153 -19.46 -0.13 -6.45
C GLY A 153 -18.41 -0.53 -5.39
N SER A 154 -17.84 -1.72 -5.52
CA SER A 154 -16.74 -2.22 -4.69
C SER A 154 -15.92 -3.27 -5.45
N VAL A 155 -14.61 -3.08 -5.57
CA VAL A 155 -13.73 -4.12 -6.09
C VAL A 155 -13.56 -5.20 -5.02
N VAL A 156 -13.98 -6.43 -5.28
CA VAL A 156 -13.85 -7.54 -4.31
C VAL A 156 -12.89 -8.58 -4.87
N GLY A 157 -11.61 -8.38 -4.59
CA GLY A 157 -10.58 -9.31 -4.97
C GLY A 157 -10.68 -10.67 -4.30
N GLU A 158 -10.74 -11.76 -5.05
CA GLU A 158 -10.48 -13.09 -4.50
C GLU A 158 -9.03 -13.44 -4.73
N VAL A 159 -8.23 -13.40 -3.66
CA VAL A 159 -6.81 -13.75 -3.74
C VAL A 159 -6.72 -15.27 -3.87
N ASP A 160 -6.59 -15.76 -5.10
CA ASP A 160 -6.41 -17.20 -5.37
C ASP A 160 -5.15 -17.68 -4.62
N PRO A 161 -5.28 -18.65 -3.69
CA PRO A 161 -4.16 -19.12 -2.92
C PRO A 161 -3.52 -20.35 -3.58
N PRO A 162 -2.42 -20.24 -4.36
CA PRO A 162 -1.44 -21.30 -4.29
C PRO A 162 -0.82 -21.18 -2.89
N ARG A 163 -0.72 -22.31 -2.17
CA ARG A 163 -0.10 -22.40 -0.84
C ARG A 163 1.13 -21.49 -0.75
N TYR A 164 1.29 -20.76 0.35
CA TYR A 164 2.52 -20.02 0.62
C TYR A 164 3.71 -20.96 0.37
N THR A 165 4.61 -20.55 -0.51
CA THR A 165 5.84 -21.30 -0.77
C THR A 165 6.97 -20.61 -0.05
N THR A 166 7.99 -21.36 0.38
CA THR A 166 9.20 -20.77 0.99
C THR A 166 9.81 -19.70 0.07
N LEU A 167 9.71 -19.89 -1.25
CA LEU A 167 10.11 -18.91 -2.27
C LEU A 167 9.29 -17.61 -2.19
N SER A 168 7.98 -17.67 -1.96
CA SER A 168 7.13 -16.47 -1.81
C SER A 168 7.46 -15.66 -0.55
N LEU A 169 7.86 -16.32 0.54
CA LEU A 169 8.34 -15.66 1.76
C LEU A 169 9.72 -15.02 1.55
N VAL A 170 10.62 -15.71 0.86
CA VAL A 170 11.93 -15.14 0.47
C VAL A 170 11.75 -13.95 -0.46
N ARG A 171 10.81 -14.01 -1.41
CA ARG A 171 10.49 -12.89 -2.31
C ARG A 171 9.94 -11.69 -1.54
N GLU A 172 9.06 -11.92 -0.57
CA GLU A 172 8.56 -10.87 0.33
C GLU A 172 9.73 -10.26 1.12
N ALA A 173 10.57 -11.08 1.75
CA ALA A 173 11.73 -10.61 2.51
C ALA A 173 12.77 -9.86 1.64
N MET A 174 12.98 -10.28 0.39
CA MET A 174 13.88 -9.60 -0.55
C MET A 174 13.31 -8.27 -1.03
N ALA A 175 12.00 -8.20 -1.27
CA ALA A 175 11.30 -6.95 -1.59
C ALA A 175 11.31 -5.97 -0.40
N ASP A 176 11.19 -6.49 0.83
CA ASP A 176 11.35 -5.71 2.06
C ASP A 176 12.81 -5.24 2.23
N ASN A 177 13.79 -6.08 1.92
CA ASN A 177 15.23 -5.81 2.08
C ASN A 177 15.83 -4.89 1.01
N HIS A 178 15.28 -4.80 -0.21
CA HIS A 178 15.70 -3.76 -1.16
C HIS A 178 15.43 -2.35 -0.61
N GLY A 179 14.41 -2.21 0.25
CA GLY A 179 14.19 -0.99 1.01
C GLY A 179 15.31 -0.65 2.01
N ILE A 180 16.04 -1.65 2.53
CA ILE A 180 17.13 -1.46 3.51
C ILE A 180 18.36 -0.87 2.83
N ALA A 181 18.79 -1.43 1.69
CA ALA A 181 19.97 -0.94 0.98
C ALA A 181 19.78 0.50 0.49
N THR A 182 18.61 0.80 -0.10
CA THR A 182 18.29 2.15 -0.56
C THR A 182 18.14 3.14 0.60
N ALA A 183 17.49 2.75 1.71
CA ALA A 183 17.34 3.63 2.87
C ALA A 183 18.66 3.91 3.60
N ILE A 184 19.57 2.92 3.69
CA ILE A 184 20.91 3.13 4.26
C ILE A 184 21.71 4.07 3.37
N LEU A 185 21.63 3.91 2.05
CA LEU A 185 22.27 4.83 1.12
C LEU A 185 21.69 6.25 1.26
N ASP A 186 20.38 6.42 1.24
CA ASP A 186 19.73 7.74 1.43
C ASP A 186 20.10 8.39 2.77
N ALA A 187 20.13 7.60 3.86
CA ALA A 187 20.52 8.09 5.19
C ALA A 187 21.99 8.49 5.24
N GLN A 188 22.89 7.73 4.59
CA GLN A 188 24.30 8.08 4.48
C GLN A 188 24.51 9.33 3.62
N TRP A 189 23.83 9.44 2.47
CA TRP A 189 23.91 10.62 1.60
C TRP A 189 23.53 11.92 2.33
N ARG A 190 22.48 11.90 3.16
CA ARG A 190 22.07 13.06 3.97
C ARG A 190 23.07 13.43 5.07
N LEU A 191 23.81 12.47 5.61
CA LEU A 191 24.85 12.72 6.60
C LEU A 191 26.10 13.35 5.97
N PHE A 192 26.40 13.04 4.71
CA PHE A 192 27.57 13.54 4.00
C PHE A 192 27.33 14.85 3.22
N ASN A 193 26.08 15.25 3.00
CA ASN A 193 25.75 16.49 2.31
C ASN A 193 24.58 17.22 3.01
N PRO A 194 24.78 17.77 4.22
CA PRO A 194 23.77 18.59 4.88
C PRO A 194 23.58 19.88 4.08
N ALA A 195 22.32 20.26 3.86
CA ALA A 195 21.96 21.56 3.29
C ALA A 195 22.43 22.71 4.19
#